data_AF-A0A7Y5R6W2-F1
#
_entry.id   AF-A0A7Y5R6W2-F1
#
_cell.length_a   1.000
_cell.length_b   1.000
_cell.length_c   1.000
_cell.angle_alpha   90.00
_cell.angle_beta   90.00
_cell.angle_gamma   90.00
#
_symmetry.space_group_name_H-M   'P 1'
#
loop_
_entity.id
_entity.type
_entity.pdbx_description
1 polymer ?
#
loop_
_entity_poly.entity_id
_entity_poly.type
_entity_poly.pdbx_seq_one_letter_code
_entity_poly.pdbx_strand_id
1 'polypeptide(L)'
;MSSIPHNVSWADDRFGQPNSALTLNGDHTYVEVPDHPALHLYNFTYSLWIRVEEWAANDPFYLAKRLDKPANRFSIALYPRGQMLNTFICDSVGNENYFHSLSLWAPQPGTWHHLAVVGDYATMSYLMYIDGELAGHKDLNIAAAYDSNPLTFGVWALHGDFGDFYKGQLDDIRIYNRALPPETINQLAADRPGGKAIGTAWMNRDLPDGRYVAHQIERNGIISNVPFLFELKRRRPFWQNGWFLGGSLLLACGLALLAQYQRNRQKLRARRMELDRLQAIEQERSRIARDLHDDLGSGLSAIGLLTEIARQKSTDAGLDAEIRQIATTSGELSRKIREIIWLVSARFDNLENLVSYLHHFVTELFADSTTELEVRLPEKIPAGTLDGEQRRAFFLAVKTALLLLRRQAPTSLRLGFFPDDPFTVSLQLPDPGEMPGESSPSRPFGQALQKLRDTGGAFSMETAGQATLRFSLKPQPA
;
A
#
# COMPACT_ATOMS: atom_id res chain seq x y z
N MET A 1 -23.32 -21.64 -17.82
CA MET A 1 -24.57 -21.20 -17.17
C MET A 1 -24.25 -20.98 -15.71
N SER A 2 -24.67 -19.86 -15.13
CA SER A 2 -24.44 -19.56 -13.71
C SER A 2 -25.74 -19.73 -12.95
N SER A 3 -25.71 -20.45 -11.84
CA SER A 3 -26.85 -20.56 -10.91
C SER A 3 -26.97 -19.32 -10.04
N ILE A 4 -28.20 -18.96 -9.67
CA ILE A 4 -28.57 -17.85 -8.80
C ILE A 4 -29.12 -18.44 -7.50
N PRO A 5 -28.35 -18.45 -6.40
CA PRO A 5 -28.83 -18.90 -5.11
C PRO A 5 -29.70 -17.82 -4.43
N HIS A 6 -30.82 -18.23 -3.85
CA HIS A 6 -31.73 -17.37 -3.07
C HIS A 6 -31.74 -17.84 -1.62
N ASN A 7 -31.18 -17.02 -0.71
CA ASN A 7 -31.12 -17.24 0.75
C ASN A 7 -30.50 -18.58 1.21
N VAL A 8 -29.81 -19.31 0.33
CA VAL A 8 -29.22 -20.61 0.65
C VAL A 8 -27.97 -20.47 1.50
N SER A 9 -27.68 -21.52 2.27
CA SER A 9 -26.42 -21.67 2.99
C SER A 9 -25.68 -22.92 2.54
N TRP A 10 -24.40 -23.04 2.92
CA TRP A 10 -23.55 -24.19 2.60
C TRP A 10 -23.25 -24.98 3.87
N ALA A 11 -23.19 -26.30 3.75
CA ALA A 11 -22.90 -27.22 4.85
C ALA A 11 -21.96 -28.34 4.40
N ASP A 12 -21.61 -29.21 5.34
CA ASP A 12 -20.82 -30.40 5.07
C ASP A 12 -21.58 -31.32 4.09
N ASP A 13 -20.85 -31.84 3.09
CA ASP A 13 -21.42 -32.80 2.15
C ASP A 13 -21.60 -34.20 2.77
N ARG A 14 -22.04 -35.15 1.94
CA ARG A 14 -22.24 -36.55 2.33
C ARG A 14 -20.95 -37.26 2.79
N PHE A 15 -19.77 -36.68 2.54
CA PHE A 15 -18.47 -37.19 2.98
C PHE A 15 -17.88 -36.38 4.15
N GLY A 16 -18.62 -35.42 4.70
CA GLY A 16 -18.15 -34.53 5.76
C GLY A 16 -17.19 -33.45 5.26
N GLN A 17 -17.13 -33.17 3.95
CA GLN A 17 -16.34 -32.07 3.42
C GLN A 17 -17.07 -30.75 3.63
N PRO A 18 -16.44 -29.77 4.29
CA PRO A 18 -17.11 -28.52 4.63
C PRO A 18 -17.50 -27.70 3.40
N ASN A 19 -18.62 -26.98 3.50
CA ASN A 19 -19.15 -26.07 2.48
C ASN A 19 -19.35 -26.69 1.09
N SER A 20 -19.70 -27.97 1.03
CA SER A 20 -19.76 -28.73 -0.23
C SER A 20 -21.19 -29.21 -0.58
N ALA A 21 -22.16 -29.10 0.34
CA ALA A 21 -23.57 -29.32 0.07
C ALA A 21 -24.41 -28.05 0.26
N LEU A 22 -25.48 -27.94 -0.53
CA LEU A 22 -26.46 -26.86 -0.46
C LEU A 22 -27.43 -27.13 0.68
N THR A 23 -27.69 -26.13 1.53
CA THR A 23 -28.67 -26.21 2.62
C THR A 23 -29.85 -25.27 2.35
N LEU A 24 -31.06 -25.84 2.45
CA LEU A 24 -32.34 -25.21 2.22
C LEU A 24 -33.16 -25.30 3.51
N ASN A 25 -33.66 -24.17 4.02
CA ASN A 25 -34.25 -24.08 5.35
C ASN A 25 -35.79 -24.29 5.36
N GLY A 26 -36.41 -24.50 4.19
CA GLY A 26 -37.86 -24.60 4.05
C GLY A 26 -38.62 -23.27 4.04
N ASP A 27 -37.93 -22.12 3.92
CA ASP A 27 -38.51 -20.78 3.93
C ASP A 27 -37.77 -19.84 2.95
N HIS A 28 -38.32 -19.64 1.75
CA HIS A 28 -37.75 -18.76 0.72
C HIS A 28 -36.30 -19.07 0.33
N THR A 29 -35.85 -20.31 0.53
CA THR A 29 -34.52 -20.78 0.10
C THR A 29 -34.62 -21.71 -1.10
N TYR A 30 -33.94 -21.36 -2.18
CA TYR A 30 -33.90 -22.17 -3.41
C TYR A 30 -32.74 -21.74 -4.31
N VAL A 31 -32.46 -22.53 -5.34
CA VAL A 31 -31.50 -22.17 -6.39
C VAL A 31 -32.21 -22.12 -7.73
N GLU A 32 -31.94 -21.07 -8.49
CA GLU A 32 -32.44 -20.90 -9.84
C GLU A 32 -31.29 -21.04 -10.84
N VAL A 33 -31.53 -21.66 -11.99
CA VAL A 33 -30.63 -21.66 -13.14
C VAL A 33 -31.43 -21.11 -14.32
N PRO A 34 -31.05 -19.92 -14.85
CA PRO A 34 -31.72 -19.34 -16.00
C PRO A 34 -31.84 -20.31 -17.16
N ASP A 35 -32.94 -20.22 -17.91
CA ASP A 35 -33.17 -21.10 -19.03
C ASP A 35 -32.03 -21.06 -20.06
N HIS A 36 -31.77 -22.21 -20.66
CA HIS A 36 -30.78 -22.35 -21.72
C HIS A 36 -31.13 -23.55 -22.62
N PRO A 37 -30.93 -23.46 -23.95
CA PRO A 37 -31.27 -24.54 -24.89
C PRO A 37 -30.66 -25.91 -24.54
N ALA A 38 -29.46 -25.94 -23.96
CA ALA A 38 -28.82 -27.19 -23.51
C ALA A 38 -29.52 -27.89 -22.32
N LEU A 39 -30.53 -27.27 -21.70
CA LEU A 39 -31.42 -27.89 -20.70
C LEU A 39 -32.71 -28.43 -21.32
N HIS A 40 -32.89 -28.32 -22.64
CA HIS A 40 -34.06 -28.82 -23.38
C HIS A 40 -33.73 -30.20 -23.94
N LEU A 41 -33.88 -31.24 -23.11
CA LEU A 41 -33.36 -32.57 -23.37
C LEU A 41 -34.45 -33.55 -23.87
N TYR A 42 -34.15 -34.26 -24.97
CA TYR A 42 -35.01 -35.36 -25.47
C TYR A 42 -34.74 -36.67 -24.73
N ASN A 43 -33.47 -37.04 -24.61
CA ASN A 43 -33.01 -38.11 -23.73
C ASN A 43 -32.30 -37.47 -22.55
N PHE A 44 -32.55 -37.96 -21.34
CA PHE A 44 -32.00 -37.34 -20.15
C PHE A 44 -31.73 -38.31 -19.02
N THR A 45 -30.82 -37.91 -18.14
CA THR A 45 -30.74 -38.44 -16.79
C THR A 45 -30.54 -37.29 -15.82
N TYR A 46 -31.41 -37.19 -14.82
CA TYR A 46 -31.22 -36.30 -13.69
C TYR A 46 -30.82 -37.15 -12.50
N SER A 47 -29.76 -36.74 -11.79
CA SER A 47 -29.19 -37.45 -10.64
C SER A 47 -28.85 -36.43 -9.57
N LEU A 48 -29.22 -36.69 -8.32
CA LEU A 48 -28.88 -35.84 -7.18
C LEU A 48 -28.88 -36.62 -5.88
N TRP A 49 -28.14 -36.13 -4.91
CA TRP A 49 -28.21 -36.59 -3.53
C TRP A 49 -29.06 -35.63 -2.71
N ILE A 50 -29.92 -36.19 -1.86
CA ILE A 50 -30.77 -35.42 -0.96
C ILE A 50 -30.59 -35.89 0.48
N ARG A 51 -30.80 -34.98 1.42
CA ARG A 51 -30.94 -35.29 2.84
C ARG A 51 -32.12 -34.52 3.40
N VAL A 52 -33.23 -35.21 3.64
CA VAL A 52 -34.47 -34.60 4.15
C VAL A 52 -34.30 -34.30 5.63
N GLU A 53 -34.49 -33.06 6.07
CA GLU A 53 -34.45 -32.72 7.51
C GLU A 53 -35.84 -32.80 8.15
N GLU A 54 -36.85 -32.32 7.43
CA GLU A 54 -38.23 -32.30 7.88
C GLU A 54 -39.14 -32.50 6.68
N TRP A 55 -40.17 -33.32 6.87
CA TRP A 55 -41.19 -33.52 5.85
C TRP A 55 -42.10 -32.30 5.80
N ALA A 56 -42.14 -31.62 4.66
CA ALA A 56 -43.08 -30.52 4.47
C ALA A 56 -44.54 -31.03 4.49
N ALA A 57 -45.45 -30.16 4.94
CA ALA A 57 -46.90 -30.46 4.92
C ALA A 57 -47.48 -30.52 3.50
N ASN A 58 -46.82 -29.84 2.56
CA ASN A 58 -47.11 -29.87 1.13
C ASN A 58 -45.98 -30.61 0.38
N ASP A 59 -46.00 -30.52 -0.95
CA ASP A 59 -45.21 -31.32 -1.89
C ASP A 59 -44.02 -30.50 -2.48
N PRO A 60 -42.92 -30.20 -1.73
CA PRO A 60 -41.81 -29.41 -2.27
C PRO A 60 -41.00 -30.23 -3.28
N PHE A 61 -40.48 -29.55 -4.30
CA PHE A 61 -39.75 -30.18 -5.40
C PHE A 61 -38.24 -30.11 -5.12
N TYR A 62 -37.53 -31.24 -5.16
CA TYR A 62 -36.06 -31.22 -5.06
C TYR A 62 -35.41 -30.61 -6.31
N LEU A 63 -35.97 -30.88 -7.48
CA LEU A 63 -35.54 -30.39 -8.79
C LEU A 63 -36.78 -30.12 -9.64
N ALA A 64 -36.83 -29.02 -10.39
CA ALA A 64 -37.90 -28.76 -11.33
C ALA A 64 -37.45 -27.85 -12.48
N LYS A 65 -37.63 -28.28 -13.73
CA LYS A 65 -37.70 -27.37 -14.89
C LYS A 65 -39.14 -27.28 -15.32
N ARG A 66 -39.68 -26.09 -15.57
CA ARG A 66 -41.13 -25.88 -15.77
C ARG A 66 -41.53 -25.59 -17.22
N LEU A 67 -42.84 -25.65 -17.45
CA LEU A 67 -43.58 -25.24 -18.65
C LEU A 67 -44.81 -24.41 -18.20
N ASP A 68 -45.03 -23.22 -18.74
CA ASP A 68 -46.09 -22.26 -18.37
C ASP A 68 -47.29 -22.35 -19.34
N LYS A 69 -48.27 -23.18 -18.96
CA LYS A 69 -49.56 -23.39 -19.64
C LYS A 69 -50.68 -23.37 -18.57
N PRO A 70 -51.97 -23.15 -18.95
CA PRO A 70 -53.07 -22.93 -17.99
C PRO A 70 -53.47 -24.16 -17.15
N ALA A 71 -53.01 -25.35 -17.52
CA ALA A 71 -52.82 -26.44 -16.57
C ALA A 71 -51.32 -26.47 -16.29
N ASN A 72 -50.92 -26.63 -15.02
CA ASN A 72 -49.54 -26.74 -14.53
C ASN A 72 -48.66 -27.66 -15.44
N ARG A 73 -47.53 -28.11 -14.91
CA ARG A 73 -47.00 -29.47 -15.17
C ARG A 73 -45.81 -29.44 -16.15
N PHE A 74 -44.59 -29.43 -15.56
CA PHE A 74 -43.28 -29.99 -15.98
C PHE A 74 -42.32 -29.74 -14.78
N SER A 75 -41.29 -30.51 -14.37
CA SER A 75 -40.75 -31.85 -14.65
C SER A 75 -39.98 -32.38 -13.43
N ILE A 76 -39.81 -33.71 -13.38
CA ILE A 76 -39.07 -34.50 -12.38
C ILE A 76 -39.11 -33.94 -10.96
N ALA A 77 -40.34 -33.95 -10.46
CA ALA A 77 -40.66 -33.62 -9.10
C ALA A 77 -40.47 -34.83 -8.21
N LEU A 78 -39.35 -34.91 -7.51
CA LEU A 78 -39.20 -35.89 -6.44
C LEU A 78 -39.84 -35.27 -5.19
N TYR A 79 -41.05 -35.70 -4.85
CA TYR A 79 -41.77 -35.18 -3.68
C TYR A 79 -42.63 -36.27 -3.02
N PRO A 80 -42.77 -36.24 -1.70
CA PRO A 80 -43.47 -37.25 -0.91
C PRO A 80 -44.99 -37.01 -0.89
N ARG A 81 -45.74 -37.58 -1.84
CA ARG A 81 -47.21 -37.62 -1.72
C ARG A 81 -47.65 -38.94 -1.17
N GLY A 82 -48.13 -38.95 0.07
CA GLY A 82 -48.53 -40.21 0.71
C GLY A 82 -47.38 -41.22 0.79
N GLN A 83 -46.16 -40.74 1.06
CA GLN A 83 -44.94 -41.55 1.16
C GLN A 83 -44.57 -42.27 -0.15
N MET A 84 -44.80 -41.66 -1.32
CA MET A 84 -44.28 -42.19 -2.58
C MET A 84 -43.39 -41.14 -3.24
N LEU A 85 -42.34 -41.61 -3.93
CA LEU A 85 -41.53 -40.76 -4.75
C LEU A 85 -42.22 -40.55 -6.09
N ASN A 86 -42.53 -39.31 -6.44
CA ASN A 86 -43.21 -38.98 -7.69
C ASN A 86 -42.24 -38.46 -8.75
N THR A 87 -42.72 -38.31 -9.98
CA THR A 87 -42.10 -37.55 -11.06
C THR A 87 -43.15 -37.22 -12.12
N PHE A 88 -42.93 -36.12 -12.84
CA PHE A 88 -43.83 -35.61 -13.89
C PHE A 88 -43.06 -35.37 -15.18
N ILE A 89 -43.73 -35.65 -16.30
CA ILE A 89 -43.23 -35.44 -17.66
C ILE A 89 -44.39 -34.92 -18.49
N CYS A 90 -44.17 -33.83 -19.21
CA CYS A 90 -45.23 -33.11 -19.90
C CYS A 90 -44.88 -32.91 -21.36
N ASP A 91 -45.90 -33.01 -22.22
CA ASP A 91 -45.76 -32.87 -23.67
C ASP A 91 -45.88 -31.41 -24.14
N SER A 92 -45.67 -31.18 -25.43
CA SER A 92 -45.67 -29.84 -26.04
C SER A 92 -47.05 -29.15 -26.06
N VAL A 93 -48.12 -29.89 -25.79
CA VAL A 93 -49.49 -29.37 -25.74
C VAL A 93 -49.90 -29.03 -24.30
N GLY A 94 -49.16 -29.52 -23.30
CA GLY A 94 -49.39 -29.27 -21.87
C GLY A 94 -50.09 -30.43 -21.15
N ASN A 95 -50.12 -31.64 -21.72
CA ASN A 95 -50.63 -32.81 -21.02
C ASN A 95 -49.57 -33.34 -20.04
N GLU A 96 -49.98 -33.54 -18.79
CA GLU A 96 -49.13 -34.12 -17.76
C GLU A 96 -49.27 -35.62 -17.66
N ASN A 97 -48.11 -36.25 -17.64
CA ASN A 97 -47.97 -37.64 -17.30
C ASN A 97 -47.13 -37.75 -16.03
N TYR A 98 -47.61 -38.53 -15.07
CA TYR A 98 -46.89 -38.80 -13.83
C TYR A 98 -46.72 -40.28 -13.60
N PHE A 99 -45.70 -40.62 -12.83
CA PHE A 99 -45.54 -41.94 -12.23
C PHE A 99 -44.84 -41.83 -10.89
N HIS A 100 -44.97 -42.88 -10.10
CA HIS A 100 -44.44 -42.95 -8.75
C HIS A 100 -43.64 -44.22 -8.51
N SER A 101 -42.92 -44.26 -7.39
CA SER A 101 -42.25 -45.47 -6.92
C SER A 101 -43.24 -46.60 -6.69
N LEU A 102 -42.90 -47.83 -7.05
CA LEU A 102 -43.74 -49.03 -6.92
C LEU A 102 -44.06 -49.40 -5.46
N SER A 103 -43.32 -48.84 -4.51
CA SER A 103 -43.47 -49.07 -3.08
C SER A 103 -43.46 -47.74 -2.33
N LEU A 104 -43.98 -47.77 -1.10
CA LEU A 104 -43.88 -46.65 -0.18
C LEU A 104 -42.40 -46.38 0.13
N TRP A 105 -42.05 -45.10 0.11
CA TRP A 105 -40.73 -44.56 0.39
C TRP A 105 -40.86 -43.43 1.43
N ALA A 106 -40.45 -43.75 2.65
CA ALA A 106 -40.42 -42.84 3.79
C ALA A 106 -39.01 -42.86 4.41
N PRO A 107 -38.01 -42.20 3.80
CA PRO A 107 -36.65 -42.16 4.33
C PRO A 107 -36.62 -41.51 5.72
N GLN A 108 -35.65 -41.93 6.54
CA GLN A 108 -35.47 -41.33 7.86
C GLN A 108 -34.94 -39.90 7.71
N PRO A 109 -35.48 -38.91 8.45
CA PRO A 109 -34.90 -37.58 8.45
C PRO A 109 -33.42 -37.61 8.83
N GLY A 110 -32.60 -36.85 8.11
CA GLY A 110 -31.17 -36.74 8.30
C GLY A 110 -30.32 -37.81 7.60
N THR A 111 -30.89 -38.69 6.77
CA THR A 111 -30.12 -39.65 5.95
C THR A 111 -29.97 -39.21 4.50
N TRP A 112 -28.79 -39.43 3.93
CA TRP A 112 -28.52 -39.17 2.51
C TRP A 112 -29.10 -40.28 1.64
N HIS A 113 -29.83 -39.89 0.60
CA HIS A 113 -30.37 -40.78 -0.42
C HIS A 113 -30.01 -40.28 -1.82
N HIS A 114 -29.68 -41.22 -2.71
CA HIS A 114 -29.46 -40.92 -4.12
C HIS A 114 -30.76 -41.10 -4.90
N LEU A 115 -31.10 -40.12 -5.73
CA LEU A 115 -32.28 -40.16 -6.57
C LEU A 115 -31.85 -39.95 -8.03
N ALA A 116 -32.41 -40.77 -8.91
CA ALA A 116 -32.22 -40.57 -10.34
C ALA A 116 -33.50 -40.85 -11.14
N VAL A 117 -33.69 -40.08 -12.20
CA VAL A 117 -34.73 -40.34 -13.21
C VAL A 117 -34.09 -40.32 -14.59
N VAL A 118 -34.36 -41.37 -15.34
CA VAL A 118 -33.83 -41.63 -16.68
C VAL A 118 -34.99 -41.59 -17.67
N GLY A 119 -34.86 -40.77 -18.70
CA GLY A 119 -35.81 -40.72 -19.81
C GLY A 119 -35.10 -41.08 -21.11
N ASP A 120 -35.60 -42.11 -21.78
CA ASP A 120 -35.16 -42.51 -23.11
C ASP A 120 -36.33 -42.41 -24.08
N TYR A 121 -36.36 -41.32 -24.86
CA TYR A 121 -37.37 -41.09 -25.87
C TYR A 121 -37.21 -42.04 -27.08
N ALA A 122 -36.01 -42.58 -27.33
CA ALA A 122 -35.84 -43.53 -28.42
C ALA A 122 -36.56 -44.86 -28.15
N THR A 123 -36.64 -45.26 -26.87
CA THR A 123 -37.32 -46.48 -26.42
C THR A 123 -38.66 -46.22 -25.73
N MET A 124 -39.04 -44.94 -25.56
CA MET A 124 -40.24 -44.48 -24.84
C MET A 124 -40.29 -44.93 -23.37
N SER A 125 -39.14 -45.20 -22.77
CA SER A 125 -39.00 -45.74 -21.41
C SER A 125 -38.54 -44.68 -20.42
N TYR A 126 -39.27 -44.54 -19.32
CA TYR A 126 -38.93 -43.65 -18.21
C TYR A 126 -38.78 -44.44 -16.92
N LEU A 127 -37.63 -44.29 -16.27
CA LEU A 127 -37.22 -45.08 -15.11
C LEU A 127 -36.87 -44.16 -13.95
N MET A 128 -37.25 -44.57 -12.74
CA MET A 128 -36.93 -43.89 -11.49
C MET A 128 -36.11 -44.84 -10.62
N TYR A 129 -35.06 -44.31 -10.00
CA TYR A 129 -34.18 -45.04 -9.11
C TYR A 129 -34.08 -44.36 -7.76
N ILE A 130 -34.07 -45.17 -6.72
CA ILE A 130 -33.76 -44.76 -5.35
C ILE A 130 -32.54 -45.57 -4.94
N ASP A 131 -31.48 -44.89 -4.53
CA ASP A 131 -30.29 -45.52 -3.99
C ASP A 131 -29.64 -46.54 -4.95
N GLY A 132 -29.79 -46.31 -6.26
CA GLY A 132 -29.26 -47.15 -7.34
C GLY A 132 -30.20 -48.27 -7.80
N GLU A 133 -31.25 -48.55 -7.03
CA GLU A 133 -32.22 -49.61 -7.33
C GLU A 133 -33.43 -49.06 -8.11
N LEU A 134 -33.96 -49.84 -9.04
CA LEU A 134 -35.13 -49.44 -9.83
C LEU A 134 -36.36 -49.34 -8.91
N ALA A 135 -36.83 -48.12 -8.72
CA ALA A 135 -37.94 -47.80 -7.83
C ALA A 135 -39.27 -47.60 -8.58
N GLY A 136 -39.25 -47.21 -9.85
CA GLY A 136 -40.45 -46.97 -10.64
C GLY A 136 -40.18 -46.96 -12.13
N HIS A 137 -41.19 -47.20 -12.94
CA HIS A 137 -41.10 -47.10 -14.39
C HIS A 137 -42.43 -46.71 -15.01
N LYS A 138 -42.37 -46.11 -16.20
CA LYS A 138 -43.53 -45.87 -17.06
C LYS A 138 -43.09 -45.77 -18.51
N ASP A 139 -43.82 -46.43 -19.39
CA ASP A 139 -43.67 -46.23 -20.83
C ASP A 139 -44.59 -45.09 -21.27
N LEU A 140 -44.02 -44.09 -21.93
CA LEU A 140 -44.72 -42.88 -22.37
C LEU A 140 -44.31 -42.52 -23.78
N ASN A 141 -45.28 -42.48 -24.70
CA ASN A 141 -45.06 -42.01 -26.07
C ASN A 141 -45.15 -40.47 -26.17
N ILE A 142 -44.42 -39.77 -25.30
CA ILE A 142 -44.32 -38.31 -25.32
C ILE A 142 -42.87 -37.88 -25.11
N ALA A 143 -42.47 -36.79 -25.76
CA ALA A 143 -41.22 -36.09 -25.49
C ALA A 143 -41.46 -35.02 -24.43
N ALA A 144 -40.49 -34.85 -23.52
CA ALA A 144 -40.48 -33.74 -22.57
C ALA A 144 -40.48 -32.39 -23.31
N ALA A 145 -41.42 -31.51 -22.96
CA ALA A 145 -41.47 -30.14 -23.44
C ALA A 145 -40.81 -29.18 -22.46
N TYR A 146 -40.30 -28.06 -23.01
CA TYR A 146 -39.57 -27.04 -22.26
C TYR A 146 -39.98 -25.66 -22.75
N ASP A 147 -39.90 -24.67 -21.88
CA ASP A 147 -39.96 -23.25 -22.24
C ASP A 147 -38.81 -22.45 -21.59
N SER A 148 -38.97 -21.13 -21.61
CA SER A 148 -38.04 -20.15 -21.05
C SER A 148 -38.02 -20.07 -19.52
N ASN A 149 -38.78 -20.90 -18.80
CA ASN A 149 -38.72 -20.91 -17.33
C ASN A 149 -37.41 -21.51 -16.84
N PRO A 150 -36.88 -20.98 -15.72
CA PRO A 150 -35.64 -21.48 -15.15
C PRO A 150 -35.78 -22.92 -14.63
N LEU A 151 -34.65 -23.59 -14.53
CA LEU A 151 -34.51 -24.79 -13.71
C LEU A 151 -34.36 -24.36 -12.25
N THR A 152 -35.08 -24.99 -11.35
CA THR A 152 -35.10 -24.66 -9.92
C THR A 152 -34.77 -25.88 -9.08
N PHE A 153 -34.16 -25.64 -7.91
CA PHE A 153 -33.88 -26.65 -6.90
C PHE A 153 -34.47 -26.22 -5.57
N GLY A 154 -35.21 -27.13 -4.93
CA GLY A 154 -35.72 -26.93 -3.57
C GLY A 154 -36.99 -26.09 -3.44
N VAL A 155 -37.74 -25.85 -4.51
CA VAL A 155 -38.97 -25.04 -4.45
C VAL A 155 -40.01 -25.44 -5.48
N TRP A 156 -41.28 -25.35 -5.08
CA TRP A 156 -42.39 -25.25 -6.01
C TRP A 156 -42.69 -23.79 -6.37
N ALA A 157 -42.71 -23.47 -7.67
CA ALA A 157 -42.89 -22.11 -8.18
C ALA A 157 -43.93 -22.03 -9.31
N LEU A 158 -45.15 -21.51 -9.10
CA LEU A 158 -46.19 -21.39 -10.13
C LEU A 158 -46.57 -19.93 -10.38
N HIS A 159 -46.52 -19.44 -11.63
CA HIS A 159 -46.96 -18.08 -12.00
C HIS A 159 -46.36 -16.94 -11.14
N GLY A 160 -45.14 -17.13 -10.62
CA GLY A 160 -44.49 -16.16 -9.71
C GLY A 160 -44.81 -16.35 -8.22
N ASP A 161 -45.71 -17.28 -7.87
CA ASP A 161 -45.96 -17.72 -6.50
C ASP A 161 -45.02 -18.88 -6.14
N PHE A 162 -44.10 -18.62 -5.22
CA PHE A 162 -43.25 -19.62 -4.59
C PHE A 162 -43.90 -20.03 -3.27
N GLY A 163 -44.31 -21.30 -3.15
CA GLY A 163 -45.17 -21.75 -2.05
C GLY A 163 -44.56 -22.83 -1.17
N ASP A 164 -44.02 -23.88 -1.80
CA ASP A 164 -43.57 -25.08 -1.10
C ASP A 164 -42.05 -25.21 -1.20
N PHE A 165 -41.35 -24.84 -0.14
CA PHE A 165 -39.89 -24.89 -0.05
C PHE A 165 -39.42 -26.18 0.60
N TYR A 166 -38.37 -26.78 0.04
CA TYR A 166 -37.74 -27.97 0.59
C TYR A 166 -36.87 -27.60 1.80
N LYS A 167 -37.00 -28.35 2.90
CA LYS A 167 -36.15 -28.25 4.08
C LYS A 167 -35.20 -29.44 4.17
N GLY A 168 -33.94 -29.20 3.89
CA GLY A 168 -32.91 -30.22 3.88
C GLY A 168 -31.68 -29.82 3.06
N GLN A 169 -30.92 -30.82 2.66
CA GLN A 169 -29.66 -30.62 1.94
C GLN A 169 -29.70 -31.28 0.55
N LEU A 170 -29.02 -30.67 -0.41
CA LEU A 170 -28.79 -31.19 -1.75
C LEU A 170 -27.29 -31.26 -2.02
N ASP A 171 -26.85 -32.34 -2.65
CA ASP A 171 -25.45 -32.55 -3.02
C ASP A 171 -25.34 -33.20 -4.41
N ASP A 172 -24.23 -32.92 -5.09
CA ASP A 172 -23.78 -33.62 -6.30
C ASP A 172 -24.86 -33.79 -7.38
N ILE A 173 -25.50 -32.67 -7.69
CA ILE A 173 -26.53 -32.55 -8.71
C ILE A 173 -25.89 -32.68 -10.09
N ARG A 174 -26.37 -33.65 -10.88
CA ARG A 174 -25.89 -33.95 -12.22
C ARG A 174 -27.04 -34.06 -13.21
N ILE A 175 -26.85 -33.46 -14.38
CA ILE A 175 -27.80 -33.49 -15.49
C ILE A 175 -27.04 -34.02 -16.71
N TYR A 176 -27.56 -35.08 -17.30
CA TYR A 176 -27.01 -35.70 -18.50
C TYR A 176 -28.01 -35.57 -19.64
N ASN A 177 -27.50 -35.27 -20.83
CA ASN A 177 -28.27 -35.21 -22.08
C ASN A 177 -28.46 -36.59 -22.75
N ARG A 178 -28.45 -37.65 -21.95
CA ARG A 178 -28.60 -39.05 -22.40
C ARG A 178 -29.24 -39.90 -21.31
N ALA A 179 -29.89 -40.97 -21.72
CA ALA A 179 -30.30 -42.03 -20.81
C ALA A 179 -29.06 -42.81 -20.34
N LEU A 180 -28.81 -42.83 -19.03
CA LEU A 180 -27.73 -43.63 -18.46
C LEU A 180 -28.22 -45.05 -18.18
N PRO A 181 -27.37 -46.07 -18.38
CA PRO A 181 -27.73 -47.45 -18.09
C PRO A 181 -27.79 -47.69 -16.57
N PRO A 182 -28.57 -48.69 -16.10
CA PRO A 182 -28.76 -48.98 -14.67
C PRO A 182 -27.46 -49.16 -13.89
N GLU A 183 -26.42 -49.71 -14.52
CA GLU A 183 -25.11 -49.94 -13.90
C GLU A 183 -24.42 -48.60 -13.54
N THR A 184 -24.55 -47.59 -14.41
CA THR A 184 -24.01 -46.25 -14.12
C THR A 184 -24.82 -45.58 -13.01
N ILE A 185 -26.14 -45.76 -12.96
CA ILE A 185 -26.96 -45.23 -11.87
C ILE A 185 -26.55 -45.85 -10.53
N ASN A 186 -26.32 -47.16 -10.50
CA ASN A 186 -25.83 -47.86 -9.30
C ASN A 186 -24.47 -47.32 -8.83
N GLN A 187 -23.56 -47.01 -9.75
CA GLN A 187 -22.27 -46.40 -9.41
C GLN A 187 -22.44 -45.00 -8.81
N LEU A 188 -23.30 -44.17 -9.40
CA LEU A 188 -23.62 -42.84 -8.86
C LEU A 188 -24.22 -42.91 -7.45
N ALA A 189 -24.98 -43.98 -7.16
CA ALA A 189 -25.57 -44.25 -5.86
C ALA A 189 -24.65 -44.95 -4.86
N ALA A 190 -23.54 -45.54 -5.31
CA ALA A 190 -22.57 -46.24 -4.45
C ALA A 190 -21.67 -45.28 -3.66
N ASP A 191 -21.62 -44.01 -4.08
CA ASP A 191 -20.92 -42.90 -3.42
C ASP A 191 -21.61 -42.45 -2.11
N ARG A 192 -21.94 -43.37 -1.18
CA ARG A 192 -22.65 -43.09 0.10
C ARG A 192 -21.73 -42.67 1.27
N PRO A 193 -22.23 -41.88 2.25
CA PRO A 193 -21.56 -41.69 3.55
C PRO A 193 -21.29 -43.03 4.25
N GLY A 194 -20.06 -43.26 4.70
CA GLY A 194 -19.69 -44.44 5.51
C GLY A 194 -19.67 -45.79 4.78
N GLY A 195 -20.04 -45.82 3.49
CA GLY A 195 -19.79 -46.97 2.63
C GLY A 195 -18.29 -47.06 2.32
N LYS A 196 -17.63 -48.14 2.75
CA LYS A 196 -16.33 -48.50 2.20
C LYS A 196 -16.58 -48.71 0.71
N ALA A 197 -16.10 -47.80 -0.14
CA ALA A 197 -16.23 -47.87 -1.59
C ALA A 197 -16.08 -49.33 -2.05
N ILE A 198 -17.20 -49.97 -2.39
CA ILE A 198 -17.18 -51.35 -2.86
C ILE A 198 -16.49 -51.26 -4.21
N GLY A 199 -15.35 -51.93 -4.34
CA GLY A 199 -14.43 -51.78 -5.46
C GLY A 199 -15.09 -52.00 -6.82
N THR A 200 -15.62 -50.95 -7.42
CA THR A 200 -15.58 -50.72 -8.85
C THR A 200 -14.36 -49.85 -9.08
N ALA A 201 -13.35 -50.43 -9.73
CA ALA A 201 -12.06 -49.85 -10.08
C ALA A 201 -11.90 -48.39 -9.61
N TRP A 202 -11.10 -48.20 -8.57
CA TRP A 202 -10.38 -46.94 -8.42
C TRP A 202 -9.67 -46.74 -9.75
N MET A 203 -10.26 -45.96 -10.65
CA MET A 203 -9.49 -45.29 -11.67
C MET A 203 -8.67 -44.31 -10.85
N ASN A 204 -7.47 -44.76 -10.49
CA ASN A 204 -6.55 -44.09 -9.62
C ASN A 204 -6.59 -42.61 -10.01
N ARG A 205 -6.86 -41.71 -9.06
CA ARG A 205 -6.90 -40.26 -9.31
C ARG A 205 -5.54 -39.74 -9.86
N ASP A 206 -4.56 -40.65 -9.92
CA ASP A 206 -3.21 -40.54 -10.46
C ASP A 206 -2.93 -41.46 -11.67
N LEU A 207 -3.90 -41.69 -12.57
CA LEU A 207 -3.53 -42.21 -13.90
C LEU A 207 -2.67 -41.16 -14.64
N PRO A 208 -1.42 -41.49 -15.04
CA PRO A 208 -0.60 -40.60 -15.87
C PRO A 208 -1.26 -40.29 -17.21
N ASP A 209 -0.83 -39.23 -17.89
CA ASP A 209 -1.24 -39.03 -19.29
C ASP A 209 -0.83 -40.26 -20.12
N GLY A 210 -1.77 -40.86 -20.86
CA GLY A 210 -1.51 -42.12 -21.55
C GLY A 210 -2.71 -42.71 -22.29
N ARG A 211 -2.43 -43.74 -23.09
CA ARG A 211 -3.45 -44.58 -23.74
C ARG A 211 -3.76 -45.77 -22.85
N TYR A 212 -5.03 -45.95 -22.55
CA TYR A 212 -5.52 -47.01 -21.69
C TYR A 212 -6.37 -47.99 -22.51
N VAL A 213 -6.19 -49.27 -22.20
CA VAL A 213 -6.97 -50.38 -22.76
C VAL A 213 -7.99 -50.79 -21.71
N ALA A 214 -9.27 -50.64 -22.01
CA ALA A 214 -10.33 -51.19 -21.19
C ALA A 214 -10.97 -52.40 -21.88
N HIS A 215 -11.24 -53.43 -21.08
CA HIS A 215 -12.04 -54.57 -21.50
C HIS A 215 -13.43 -54.46 -20.88
N GLN A 216 -14.45 -54.73 -21.68
CA GLN A 216 -15.83 -54.83 -21.19
C GLN A 216 -15.98 -56.17 -20.46
N ILE A 217 -16.41 -56.17 -19.20
CA ILE A 217 -16.75 -57.39 -18.47
C ILE A 217 -18.25 -57.61 -18.63
N GLU A 218 -18.64 -58.72 -19.24
CA GLU A 218 -20.04 -59.11 -19.38
C GLU A 218 -20.62 -59.57 -18.02
N ARG A 219 -21.95 -59.58 -17.90
CA ARG A 219 -22.69 -59.81 -16.63
C ARG A 219 -22.40 -61.18 -15.98
N ASN A 220 -21.77 -62.10 -16.72
CA ASN A 220 -21.35 -63.44 -16.28
C ASN A 220 -19.87 -63.50 -15.82
N GLY A 221 -19.16 -62.37 -15.79
CA GLY A 221 -17.74 -62.29 -15.44
C GLY A 221 -16.79 -62.62 -16.60
N ILE A 222 -17.29 -62.86 -17.81
CA ILE A 222 -16.46 -63.08 -19.00
C ILE A 222 -15.97 -61.72 -19.52
N ILE A 223 -14.65 -61.61 -19.68
CA ILE A 223 -14.00 -60.43 -20.26
C ILE A 223 -14.18 -60.49 -21.78
N SER A 224 -14.81 -59.47 -22.38
CA SER A 224 -14.93 -59.33 -23.83
C SER A 224 -13.55 -59.26 -24.49
N ASN A 225 -13.38 -60.03 -25.56
CA ASN A 225 -12.14 -60.11 -26.33
C ASN A 225 -11.89 -58.89 -27.24
N VAL A 226 -12.79 -57.90 -27.24
CA VAL A 226 -12.64 -56.67 -28.02
C VAL A 226 -12.29 -55.52 -27.06
N PRO A 227 -11.00 -55.19 -26.87
CA PRO A 227 -10.62 -54.02 -26.08
C PRO A 227 -11.02 -52.72 -26.79
N PHE A 228 -11.46 -51.70 -26.04
CA PHE A 228 -11.55 -50.34 -26.55
C PHE A 228 -10.47 -49.46 -25.94
N LEU A 229 -9.85 -48.65 -26.80
CA LEU A 229 -8.76 -47.73 -26.46
C LEU A 229 -9.33 -46.35 -26.16
N PHE A 230 -8.92 -45.74 -25.05
CA PHE A 230 -9.19 -44.34 -24.79
C PHE A 230 -7.91 -43.60 -24.34
N GLU A 231 -7.81 -42.34 -24.72
CA GLU A 231 -6.68 -41.47 -24.38
C GLU A 231 -7.13 -40.45 -23.33
N LEU A 232 -6.55 -40.53 -22.14
CA LEU A 232 -6.84 -39.61 -21.05
C LEU A 232 -5.86 -38.44 -21.13
N LYS A 233 -6.35 -37.23 -21.42
CA LYS A 233 -5.56 -35.98 -21.33
C LYS A 233 -6.09 -35.12 -20.20
N ARG A 234 -5.30 -34.96 -19.14
CA ARG A 234 -5.63 -34.03 -18.05
C ARG A 234 -5.50 -32.60 -18.60
N ARG A 235 -6.61 -31.86 -18.70
CA ARG A 235 -6.55 -30.41 -18.98
C ARG A 235 -5.86 -29.74 -17.80
N ARG A 236 -4.68 -29.14 -18.03
CA ARG A 236 -3.96 -28.38 -17.00
C ARG A 236 -4.88 -27.28 -16.46
N PRO A 237 -4.98 -27.10 -15.13
CA PRO A 237 -5.72 -26.00 -14.54
C PRO A 237 -5.25 -24.66 -15.11
N PHE A 238 -6.17 -23.70 -15.28
CA PHE A 238 -5.84 -22.44 -15.97
C PHE A 238 -4.69 -21.67 -15.30
N TRP A 239 -4.52 -21.80 -13.98
CA TRP A 239 -3.44 -21.15 -13.22
C TRP A 239 -2.06 -21.79 -13.40
N GLN A 240 -2.00 -23.02 -13.93
CA GLN A 240 -0.74 -23.71 -14.27
C GLN A 240 -0.29 -23.42 -15.71
N ASN A 241 -1.08 -22.68 -16.48
CA ASN A 241 -0.67 -22.26 -17.81
C ASN A 241 0.36 -21.13 -17.72
N GLY A 242 1.37 -21.17 -18.60
CA GLY A 242 2.47 -20.19 -18.60
C GLY A 242 2.01 -18.74 -18.77
N TRP A 243 0.89 -18.50 -19.46
CA TRP A 243 0.33 -17.15 -19.60
C TRP A 243 -0.18 -16.58 -18.27
N PHE A 244 -0.76 -17.41 -17.40
CA PHE A 244 -1.28 -16.96 -16.10
C PHE A 244 -0.13 -16.66 -15.14
N LEU A 245 0.87 -17.55 -15.08
CA LEU A 245 2.10 -17.32 -14.31
C LEU A 245 2.82 -16.06 -14.80
N GLY A 246 3.00 -15.90 -16.12
CA GLY A 246 3.60 -14.72 -16.72
C GLY A 246 2.82 -13.43 -16.42
N GLY A 247 1.49 -13.47 -16.54
CA GLY A 247 0.62 -12.35 -16.20
C GLY A 247 0.67 -11.96 -14.71
N SER A 248 0.69 -12.96 -13.82
CA SER A 248 0.83 -12.72 -12.37
C SER A 248 2.19 -12.13 -12.00
N LEU A 249 3.27 -12.57 -12.67
CA LEU A 249 4.61 -12.02 -12.49
C LEU A 249 4.68 -10.57 -12.99
N LEU A 250 4.08 -10.27 -14.15
CA LEU A 250 4.00 -8.91 -14.68
C LEU A 250 3.20 -7.99 -13.77
N LEU A 251 2.09 -8.47 -13.20
CA LEU A 251 1.31 -7.73 -12.22
C LEU A 251 2.14 -7.46 -10.96
N ALA A 252 2.84 -8.46 -10.43
CA ALA A 252 3.71 -8.31 -9.27
C ALA A 252 4.86 -7.32 -9.53
N CYS A 253 5.51 -7.40 -10.69
CA CYS A 253 6.52 -6.43 -11.13
C CYS A 253 5.94 -5.02 -11.26
N GLY A 254 4.75 -4.88 -11.85
CA GLY A 254 4.05 -3.60 -11.96
C GLY A 254 3.72 -2.98 -10.59
N LEU A 255 3.22 -3.79 -9.65
CA LEU A 255 2.97 -3.35 -8.27
C LEU A 255 4.27 -2.98 -7.54
N ALA A 256 5.35 -3.74 -7.73
CA ALA A 256 6.66 -3.43 -7.16
C ALA A 256 7.23 -2.11 -7.72
N LEU A 257 7.12 -1.89 -9.03
CA LEU A 257 7.51 -0.63 -9.68
C LEU A 257 6.67 0.56 -9.19
N LEU A 258 5.35 0.37 -9.04
CA LEU A 258 4.45 1.38 -8.48
C LEU A 258 4.82 1.73 -7.04
N ALA A 259 5.09 0.72 -6.20
CA ALA A 259 5.54 0.92 -4.83
C ALA A 259 6.89 1.65 -4.77
N GLN A 260 7.84 1.31 -5.64
CA GLN A 260 9.13 1.99 -5.74
C GLN A 260 8.97 3.44 -6.20
N TYR A 261 8.11 3.69 -7.19
CA TYR A 261 7.79 5.04 -7.66
C TYR A 261 7.19 5.91 -6.54
N GLN A 262 6.25 5.37 -5.77
CA GLN A 262 5.65 6.08 -4.63
C GLN A 262 6.67 6.39 -3.54
N ARG A 263 7.54 5.43 -3.18
CA ARG A 263 8.64 5.65 -2.21
C ARG A 263 9.61 6.73 -2.68
N ASN A 264 10.01 6.71 -3.95
CA ASN A 264 10.88 7.73 -4.53
C ASN A 264 10.20 9.10 -4.52
N ARG A 265 8.91 9.16 -4.82
CA ARG A 265 8.13 10.41 -4.77
C ARG A 265 8.02 10.98 -3.36
N GLN A 266 7.85 10.13 -2.34
CA GLN A 266 7.86 10.55 -0.94
C GLN A 266 9.23 11.12 -0.53
N LYS A 267 10.33 10.45 -0.88
CA LYS A 267 11.69 10.94 -0.62
C LYS A 267 11.95 12.29 -1.29
N LEU A 268 11.47 12.45 -2.53
CA LEU A 268 11.65 13.70 -3.27
C LEU A 268 10.87 14.86 -2.63
N ARG A 269 9.67 14.60 -2.09
CA ARG A 269 8.89 15.60 -1.35
C ARG A 269 9.58 16.06 -0.07
N ALA A 270 10.13 15.12 0.71
CA ALA A 270 10.88 15.44 1.92
C ALA A 270 12.10 16.33 1.61
N ARG A 271 12.88 15.98 0.58
CA ARG A 271 14.04 16.79 0.16
C ARG A 271 13.65 18.19 -0.30
N ARG A 272 12.52 18.34 -1.00
CA ARG A 272 12.02 19.67 -1.42
C ARG A 272 11.63 20.52 -0.22
N MET A 273 10.87 19.95 0.73
CA MET A 273 10.49 20.67 1.95
C MET A 273 11.70 21.14 2.76
N GLU A 274 12.78 20.36 2.77
CA GLU A 274 14.02 20.75 3.45
C GLU A 274 14.73 21.91 2.74
N LEU A 275 14.84 21.87 1.41
CA LEU A 275 15.37 23.00 0.64
C LEU A 275 14.53 24.27 0.83
N ASP A 276 13.20 24.14 0.81
CA ASP A 276 12.29 25.27 1.03
C ASP A 276 12.45 25.86 2.44
N ARG A 277 12.69 25.01 3.47
CA ARG A 277 12.99 25.45 4.83
C ARG A 277 14.30 26.22 4.92
N LEU A 278 15.36 25.73 4.27
CA LEU A 278 16.65 26.41 4.25
C LEU A 278 16.53 27.79 3.57
N GLN A 279 15.82 27.85 2.44
CA GLN A 279 15.54 29.12 1.76
C GLN A 279 14.69 30.06 2.62
N ALA A 280 13.69 29.56 3.33
CA ALA A 280 12.87 30.37 4.23
C ALA A 280 13.70 30.97 5.37
N ILE A 281 14.62 30.18 5.95
CA ILE A 281 15.55 30.67 6.99
C ILE A 281 16.47 31.76 6.43
N GLU A 282 17.00 31.58 5.22
CA GLU A 282 17.89 32.57 4.59
C GLU A 282 17.16 33.88 4.25
N GLN A 283 15.93 33.78 3.73
CA GLN A 283 15.07 34.94 3.47
C GLN A 283 14.72 35.67 4.77
N GLU A 284 14.44 34.93 5.83
CA GLU A 284 14.14 35.50 7.15
C GLU A 284 15.36 36.25 7.72
N ARG A 285 16.56 35.66 7.65
CA ARG A 285 17.80 36.34 8.04
C ARG A 285 18.02 37.64 7.27
N SER A 286 17.77 37.62 5.96
CA SER A 286 17.89 38.80 5.10
C SER A 286 16.83 39.86 5.40
N ARG A 287 15.61 39.45 5.77
CA ARG A 287 14.54 40.35 6.22
C ARG A 287 14.94 41.04 7.52
N ILE A 288 15.33 40.27 8.55
CA ILE A 288 15.75 40.79 9.85
C ILE A 288 16.88 41.81 9.68
N ALA A 289 17.87 41.52 8.83
CA ALA A 289 18.97 42.45 8.57
C ALA A 289 18.50 43.77 7.95
N ARG A 290 17.46 43.75 7.09
CA ARG A 290 16.85 44.94 6.49
C ARG A 290 16.06 45.74 7.51
N ASP A 291 15.20 45.09 8.29
CA ASP A 291 14.38 45.75 9.32
C ASP A 291 15.28 46.41 10.39
N LEU A 292 16.37 45.74 10.80
CA LEU A 292 17.37 46.32 11.69
C LEU A 292 18.06 47.55 11.10
N HIS A 293 18.30 47.57 9.78
CA HIS A 293 18.89 48.72 9.09
C HIS A 293 17.92 49.90 9.05
N ASP A 294 16.66 49.63 8.70
CA ASP A 294 15.66 50.65 8.45
C ASP A 294 15.16 51.28 9.76
N ASP A 295 14.79 50.48 10.77
CA ASP A 295 14.17 51.01 11.98
C ASP A 295 15.21 51.52 13.00
N LEU A 296 16.18 50.68 13.34
CA LEU A 296 17.16 51.03 14.38
C LEU A 296 18.29 51.90 13.82
N GLY A 297 18.71 51.65 12.58
CA GLY A 297 19.75 52.44 11.92
C GLY A 297 19.32 53.89 11.69
N SER A 298 18.11 54.10 11.15
CA SER A 298 17.57 55.45 10.93
C SER A 298 17.26 56.16 12.25
N GLY A 299 16.67 55.46 13.23
CA GLY A 299 16.33 56.02 14.54
C GLY A 299 17.56 56.51 15.31
N LEU A 300 18.64 55.72 15.36
CA LEU A 300 19.88 56.15 16.01
C LEU A 300 20.57 57.30 15.26
N SER A 301 20.46 57.34 13.94
CA SER A 301 20.97 58.46 13.14
C SER A 301 20.22 59.75 13.45
N ALA A 302 18.89 59.68 13.60
CA ALA A 302 18.06 60.78 14.03
C ALA A 302 18.39 61.25 15.46
N ILE A 303 18.60 60.32 16.39
CA ILE A 303 19.07 60.64 17.75
C ILE A 303 20.42 61.36 17.68
N GLY A 304 21.37 60.86 16.89
CA GLY A 304 22.66 61.51 16.70
C GLY A 304 22.54 62.96 16.23
N LEU A 305 21.70 63.21 15.22
CA LEU A 305 21.43 64.55 14.70
C LEU A 305 20.76 65.46 15.75
N LEU A 306 19.72 64.98 16.42
CA LEU A 306 19.00 65.74 17.47
C LEU A 306 19.92 66.08 18.63
N THR A 307 20.80 65.16 19.01
CA THR A 307 21.78 65.36 20.08
C THR A 307 22.82 66.41 19.69
N GLU A 308 23.27 66.41 18.43
CA GLU A 308 24.18 67.43 17.90
C GLU A 308 23.53 68.82 17.85
N ILE A 309 22.25 68.91 17.44
CA ILE A 309 21.47 70.16 17.45
C ILE A 309 21.26 70.66 18.88
N ALA A 310 20.94 69.76 19.82
CA ALA A 310 20.78 70.11 21.24
C ALA A 310 22.09 70.62 21.83
N ARG A 311 23.23 70.02 21.45
CA ARG A 311 24.57 70.44 21.85
C ARG A 311 24.88 71.87 21.40
N GLN A 312 24.63 72.18 20.12
CA GLN A 312 24.88 73.53 19.57
C GLN A 312 24.03 74.62 20.24
N LYS A 313 22.87 74.26 20.80
CA LYS A 313 21.95 75.19 21.46
C LYS A 313 22.14 75.29 22.97
N SER A 314 22.89 74.38 23.59
CA SER A 314 23.11 74.37 25.04
C SER A 314 24.20 75.36 25.44
N THR A 315 23.92 76.18 26.44
CA THR A 315 24.91 77.03 27.13
C THR A 315 25.27 76.51 28.52
N ASP A 316 24.61 75.45 28.99
CA ASP A 316 24.83 74.81 30.28
C ASP A 316 25.86 73.66 30.15
N ALA A 317 26.96 73.76 30.90
CA ALA A 317 28.04 72.79 30.90
C ALA A 317 27.64 71.41 31.44
N GLY A 318 26.66 71.35 32.36
CA GLY A 318 26.13 70.09 32.90
C GLY A 318 25.27 69.35 31.87
N LEU A 319 24.35 70.07 31.23
CA LEU A 319 23.50 69.54 30.16
C LEU A 319 24.33 69.11 28.93
N ASP A 320 25.35 69.88 28.57
CA ASP A 320 26.29 69.55 27.49
C ASP A 320 27.06 68.24 27.76
N ALA A 321 27.41 67.95 29.03
CA ALA A 321 28.00 66.67 29.40
C ALA A 321 27.05 65.48 29.21
N GLU A 322 25.77 65.62 29.60
CA GLU A 322 24.75 64.58 29.39
C GLU A 322 24.45 64.36 27.90
N ILE A 323 24.31 65.44 27.13
CA ILE A 323 24.12 65.39 25.66
C ILE A 323 25.30 64.67 25.00
N ARG A 324 26.55 64.96 25.40
CA ARG A 324 27.72 64.22 24.91
C ARG A 324 27.61 62.72 25.21
N GLN A 325 27.21 62.35 26.42
CA GLN A 325 27.06 60.95 26.78
C GLN A 325 25.99 60.23 25.95
N ILE A 326 24.87 60.89 25.65
CA ILE A 326 23.83 60.37 24.74
C ILE A 326 24.40 60.20 23.31
N ALA A 327 25.13 61.20 22.80
CA ALA A 327 25.74 61.14 21.47
C ALA A 327 26.74 59.99 21.36
N THR A 328 27.61 59.83 22.37
CA THR A 328 28.57 58.72 22.43
C THR A 328 27.85 57.37 22.49
N THR A 329 26.83 57.25 23.35
CA THR A 329 26.07 55.99 23.51
C THR A 329 25.32 55.63 22.22
N SER A 330 24.67 56.60 21.57
CA SER A 330 23.98 56.40 20.28
C SER A 330 24.95 56.00 19.17
N GLY A 331 26.12 56.66 19.09
CA GLY A 331 27.18 56.32 18.15
C GLY A 331 27.71 54.89 18.35
N GLU A 332 27.91 54.48 19.60
CA GLU A 332 28.31 53.10 19.93
C GLU A 332 27.24 52.07 19.56
N LEU A 333 25.96 52.34 19.87
CA LEU A 333 24.85 51.47 19.47
C LEU A 333 24.75 51.35 17.96
N SER A 334 24.91 52.46 17.23
CA SER A 334 24.87 52.49 15.77
C SER A 334 25.98 51.61 15.16
N ARG A 335 27.19 51.65 15.74
CA ARG A 335 28.31 50.78 15.34
C ARG A 335 28.00 49.30 15.62
N LYS A 336 27.49 48.98 16.81
CA LYS A 336 27.10 47.61 17.19
C LYS A 336 25.99 47.05 16.30
N ILE A 337 25.00 47.86 15.92
CA ILE A 337 23.92 47.42 15.03
C ILE A 337 24.44 47.14 13.62
N ARG A 338 25.32 47.99 13.07
CA ARG A 338 25.98 47.71 11.78
C ARG A 338 26.76 46.39 11.82
N GLU A 339 27.43 46.10 12.93
CA GLU A 339 28.10 44.82 13.15
C GLU A 339 27.10 43.64 13.18
N ILE A 340 25.96 43.77 13.88
CA ILE A 340 24.91 42.74 13.92
C ILE A 340 24.33 42.50 12.52
N ILE A 341 24.00 43.55 11.77
CA ILE A 341 23.49 43.46 10.40
C ILE A 341 24.49 42.70 9.52
N TRP A 342 25.78 43.02 9.64
CA TRP A 342 26.84 42.33 8.91
C TRP A 342 26.93 40.85 9.30
N LEU A 343 26.81 40.51 10.60
CA LEU A 343 26.86 39.14 11.08
C LEU A 343 25.62 38.30 10.73
N VAL A 344 24.44 38.90 10.65
CA VAL A 344 23.17 38.19 10.42
C VAL A 344 22.87 38.00 8.93
N SER A 345 23.25 38.96 8.09
CA SER A 345 22.92 38.95 6.66
C SER A 345 23.68 37.88 5.89
N ALA A 346 22.93 37.08 5.11
CA ALA A 346 23.48 36.07 4.21
C ALA A 346 24.18 36.68 2.99
N ARG A 347 23.84 37.92 2.61
CA ARG A 347 24.46 38.62 1.47
C ARG A 347 25.98 38.79 1.62
N PHE A 348 26.47 38.79 2.85
CA PHE A 348 27.89 38.96 3.16
C PHE A 348 28.62 37.63 3.39
N ASP A 349 27.98 36.47 3.14
CA ASP A 349 28.50 35.12 3.40
C ASP A 349 29.55 34.71 2.35
N ASN A 350 30.58 35.54 2.15
CA ASN A 350 31.68 35.31 1.22
C ASN A 350 32.99 35.92 1.76
N LEU A 351 34.10 35.41 1.23
CA LEU A 351 35.44 35.77 1.71
C LEU A 351 35.81 37.23 1.45
N GLU A 352 35.37 37.80 0.33
CA GLU A 352 35.62 39.20 -0.03
C GLU A 352 35.05 40.19 0.99
N ASN A 353 33.80 39.95 1.42
CA ASN A 353 33.17 40.78 2.44
C ASN A 353 33.83 40.61 3.81
N LEU A 354 34.29 39.40 4.16
CA LEU A 354 35.05 39.17 5.40
C LEU A 354 36.37 39.93 5.41
N VAL A 355 37.15 39.84 4.33
CA VAL A 355 38.42 40.55 4.17
C VAL A 355 38.21 42.06 4.26
N SER A 356 37.23 42.59 3.50
CA SER A 356 36.91 44.02 3.48
C SER A 356 36.48 44.54 4.85
N TYR A 357 35.64 43.79 5.55
CA TYR A 357 35.15 44.17 6.88
C TYR A 357 36.27 44.12 7.93
N LEU A 358 37.12 43.10 7.91
CA LEU A 358 38.28 43.00 8.81
C LEU A 358 39.27 44.15 8.58
N HIS A 359 39.57 44.47 7.31
CA HIS A 359 40.44 45.60 6.96
C HIS A 359 39.90 46.91 7.53
N HIS A 360 38.61 47.20 7.31
CA HIS A 360 37.96 48.38 7.88
C HIS A 360 38.01 48.40 9.41
N PHE A 361 37.67 47.27 10.05
CA PHE A 361 37.65 47.15 11.51
C PHE A 361 39.03 47.38 12.14
N VAL A 362 40.08 46.77 11.61
CA VAL A 362 41.45 46.90 12.15
C VAL A 362 41.95 48.33 11.96
N THR A 363 41.68 48.93 10.81
CA THR A 363 42.08 50.31 10.51
C THR A 363 41.41 51.30 11.47
N GLU A 364 40.10 51.15 11.72
CA GLU A 364 39.35 51.97 12.67
C GLU A 364 39.83 51.74 14.12
N LEU A 365 40.08 50.48 14.52
CA LEU A 365 40.47 50.12 15.88
C LEU A 365 41.83 50.72 16.28
N PHE A 366 42.77 50.81 15.34
CA PHE A 366 44.13 51.30 15.58
C PHE A 366 44.40 52.72 15.05
N ALA A 367 43.37 53.42 14.51
CA ALA A 367 43.51 54.77 13.96
C ALA A 367 44.17 55.76 14.94
N ASP A 368 43.75 55.71 16.21
CA ASP A 368 44.27 56.57 17.29
C ASP A 368 45.31 55.83 18.16
N SER A 369 46.13 54.98 17.55
CA SER A 369 47.15 54.19 18.26
C SER A 369 48.55 54.65 17.93
N THR A 370 49.49 54.42 18.85
CA THR A 370 50.93 54.54 18.58
C THR A 370 51.51 53.30 17.89
N THR A 371 50.67 52.31 17.56
CA THR A 371 51.07 51.06 16.91
C THR A 371 51.21 51.29 15.41
N GLU A 372 52.35 50.92 14.83
CA GLU A 372 52.53 50.92 13.38
C GLU A 372 51.72 49.77 12.74
N LEU A 373 50.65 50.11 12.02
CA LEU A 373 49.75 49.15 11.39
C LEU A 373 50.08 48.96 9.90
N GLU A 374 50.37 47.72 9.51
CA GLU A 374 50.53 47.33 8.11
C GLU A 374 49.46 46.27 7.73
N VAL A 375 48.61 46.55 6.75
CA VAL A 375 47.61 45.59 6.27
C VAL A 375 47.93 45.14 4.85
N ARG A 376 48.19 43.85 4.67
CA ARG A 376 48.46 43.22 3.37
C ARG A 376 47.26 42.42 2.90
N LEU A 377 46.59 42.93 1.88
CA LEU A 377 45.50 42.23 1.20
C LEU A 377 46.05 41.25 0.15
N PRO A 378 45.39 40.11 -0.08
CA PRO A 378 45.79 39.17 -1.12
C PRO A 378 45.50 39.76 -2.52
N GLU A 379 46.37 39.51 -3.50
CA GLU A 379 46.20 40.01 -4.90
C GLU A 379 44.94 39.47 -5.57
N LYS A 380 44.51 38.26 -5.21
CA LYS A 380 43.26 37.65 -5.66
C LYS A 380 42.56 37.01 -4.46
N ILE A 381 41.33 37.43 -4.22
CA ILE A 381 40.42 36.76 -3.28
C ILE A 381 39.64 35.72 -4.08
N PRO A 382 39.73 34.42 -3.76
CA PRO A 382 38.94 33.42 -4.47
C PRO A 382 37.45 33.63 -4.26
N ALA A 383 36.68 33.42 -5.33
CA ALA A 383 35.22 33.38 -5.25
C ALA A 383 34.82 32.13 -4.45
N GLY A 384 34.37 32.33 -3.21
CA GLY A 384 33.92 31.27 -2.32
C GLY A 384 32.91 31.80 -1.32
N THR A 385 31.85 31.02 -1.11
CA THR A 385 30.86 31.27 -0.06
C THR A 385 31.37 30.71 1.26
N LEU A 386 31.21 31.47 2.34
CA LEU A 386 31.51 31.06 3.69
C LEU A 386 30.22 30.76 4.42
N ASP A 387 30.17 29.70 5.21
CA ASP A 387 29.03 29.51 6.11
C ASP A 387 28.93 30.70 7.08
N GLY A 388 27.70 31.17 7.34
CA GLY A 388 27.46 32.34 8.17
C GLY A 388 27.92 32.14 9.63
N GLU A 389 27.85 30.91 10.12
CA GLU A 389 28.32 30.55 11.47
C GLU A 389 29.86 30.52 11.52
N GLN A 390 30.50 29.89 10.54
CA GLN A 390 31.96 29.92 10.35
C GLN A 390 32.50 31.34 10.28
N ARG A 391 31.92 32.20 9.43
CA ARG A 391 32.31 33.61 9.30
C ARG A 391 32.20 34.35 10.63
N ARG A 392 31.10 34.17 11.36
CA ARG A 392 30.86 34.81 12.65
C ARG A 392 31.86 34.34 13.71
N ALA A 393 32.10 33.04 13.80
CA ALA A 393 33.05 32.46 14.75
C ALA A 393 34.47 32.95 14.48
N PHE A 394 34.88 32.97 13.22
CA PHE A 394 36.17 33.51 12.78
C PHE A 394 36.32 34.99 13.10
N PHE A 395 35.36 35.82 12.70
CA PHE A 395 35.39 37.25 12.99
C PHE A 395 35.46 37.51 14.50
N LEU A 396 34.70 36.77 15.32
CA LEU A 396 34.72 36.93 16.77
C LEU A 396 36.09 36.58 17.37
N ALA A 397 36.73 35.51 16.90
CA ALA A 397 38.07 35.11 17.34
C ALA A 397 39.11 36.19 17.01
N VAL A 398 39.13 36.64 15.75
CA VAL A 398 40.07 37.68 15.28
C VAL A 398 39.81 39.01 15.98
N LYS A 399 38.54 39.45 16.09
CA LYS A 399 38.15 40.67 16.81
C LYS A 399 38.61 40.65 18.26
N THR A 400 38.40 39.53 18.95
CA THR A 400 38.77 39.43 20.36
C THR A 400 40.29 39.47 20.54
N ALA A 401 41.05 38.83 19.64
CA ALA A 401 42.51 38.95 19.61
C ALA A 401 42.95 40.41 19.38
N LEU A 402 42.41 41.08 18.36
CA LEU A 402 42.74 42.47 18.05
C LEU A 402 42.43 43.43 19.20
N LEU A 403 41.32 43.23 19.92
CA LEU A 403 40.97 44.03 21.10
C LEU A 403 41.95 43.80 22.27
N LEU A 404 42.45 42.57 22.45
CA LEU A 404 43.49 42.28 23.43
C LEU A 404 44.80 42.95 23.05
N LEU A 405 45.21 42.83 21.78
CA LEU A 405 46.41 43.48 21.26
C LEU A 405 46.34 45.00 21.38
N ARG A 406 45.17 45.61 21.08
CA ARG A 406 44.95 47.05 21.25
C ARG A 406 45.20 47.52 22.68
N ARG A 407 44.86 46.68 23.68
CA ARG A 407 45.12 46.96 25.11
C ARG A 407 46.58 46.83 25.50
N GLN A 408 47.31 45.90 24.87
CA GLN A 408 48.74 45.71 25.09
C GLN A 408 49.59 46.79 24.41
N ALA A 409 49.03 47.48 23.39
CA ALA A 409 49.68 48.56 22.64
C ALA A 409 51.06 48.16 22.06
N PRO A 410 51.11 47.14 21.17
CA PRO A 410 52.36 46.73 20.55
C PRO A 410 52.98 47.85 19.71
N THR A 411 54.29 47.78 19.48
CA THR A 411 55.01 48.76 18.64
C THR A 411 54.64 48.66 17.17
N SER A 412 54.42 47.44 16.66
CA SER A 412 53.92 47.21 15.30
C SER A 412 52.99 46.01 15.22
N LEU A 413 52.05 46.06 14.27
CA LEU A 413 51.08 45.00 13.99
C LEU A 413 50.96 44.86 12.47
N ARG A 414 51.26 43.67 11.94
CA ARG A 414 50.94 43.34 10.55
C ARG A 414 49.77 42.39 10.48
N LEU A 415 48.76 42.75 9.72
CA LEU A 415 47.68 41.85 9.32
C LEU A 415 47.91 41.40 7.89
N GLY A 416 47.98 40.09 7.67
CA GLY A 416 48.17 39.53 6.33
C GLY A 416 47.33 38.28 6.11
N PHE A 417 46.89 38.10 4.87
CA PHE A 417 46.27 36.87 4.38
C PHE A 417 47.35 36.00 3.72
N PHE A 418 47.30 34.68 3.90
CA PHE A 418 48.28 33.80 3.25
C PHE A 418 48.02 33.74 1.74
N PRO A 419 49.07 33.90 0.88
CA PRO A 419 48.91 33.88 -0.58
C PRO A 419 48.35 32.55 -1.11
N ASP A 420 48.76 31.44 -0.50
CA ASP A 420 48.36 30.09 -0.90
C ASP A 420 47.12 29.56 -0.15
N ASP A 421 46.69 30.27 0.92
CA ASP A 421 45.50 29.94 1.71
C ASP A 421 44.80 31.22 2.21
N PRO A 422 43.90 31.80 1.39
CA PRO A 422 43.23 33.05 1.70
C PRO A 422 42.17 32.90 2.81
N PHE A 423 41.93 31.67 3.30
CA PHE A 423 41.12 31.38 4.48
C PHE A 423 41.92 31.47 5.78
N THR A 424 43.22 31.76 5.71
CA THR A 424 44.08 31.95 6.87
C THR A 424 44.50 33.41 7.02
N VAL A 425 44.18 33.99 8.18
CA VAL A 425 44.64 35.32 8.62
C VAL A 425 45.79 35.16 9.60
N SER A 426 46.84 35.94 9.38
CA SER A 426 47.97 36.09 10.29
C SER A 426 47.99 37.48 10.90
N LEU A 427 48.25 37.53 12.21
CA LEU A 427 48.61 38.74 12.94
C LEU A 427 50.07 38.57 13.39
N GLN A 428 50.98 39.37 12.84
CA GLN A 428 52.40 39.38 13.20
C GLN A 428 52.72 40.57 14.09
N LEU A 429 53.45 40.32 15.17
CA LEU A 429 53.82 41.36 16.14
C LEU A 429 55.17 41.03 16.82
N PRO A 430 55.90 42.03 17.35
CA PRO A 430 57.22 41.83 17.94
C PRO A 430 57.22 40.94 19.19
N ASP A 431 56.27 41.17 20.11
CA ASP A 431 56.05 40.37 21.32
C ASP A 431 54.54 40.40 21.62
N PRO A 432 53.86 39.24 21.75
CA PRO A 432 52.43 39.17 22.00
C PRO A 432 52.07 39.31 23.49
N GLY A 433 53.07 39.35 24.38
CA GLY A 433 52.83 39.21 25.81
C GLY A 433 52.04 37.93 26.15
N GLU A 434 51.38 37.93 27.31
CA GLU A 434 50.47 36.84 27.69
C GLU A 434 49.10 37.05 27.00
N MET A 435 48.76 36.20 26.02
CA MET A 435 47.44 36.18 25.39
C MET A 435 46.44 35.48 26.34
N PRO A 436 45.58 36.20 27.07
CA PRO A 436 44.86 35.59 28.18
C PRO A 436 43.72 34.70 27.68
N GLY A 437 43.76 33.41 28.03
CA GLY A 437 42.60 32.51 27.89
C GLY A 437 42.69 31.42 26.82
N GLU A 438 43.85 31.14 26.23
CA GLU A 438 44.05 29.97 25.35
C GLU A 438 43.70 28.65 26.06
N SER A 439 43.94 28.59 27.36
CA SER A 439 43.72 27.42 28.23
C SER A 439 42.47 27.51 29.12
N SER A 440 41.69 28.60 29.06
CA SER A 440 40.53 28.79 29.93
C SER A 440 39.27 29.21 29.13
N PRO A 441 38.36 28.26 28.85
CA PRO A 441 37.15 28.52 28.06
C PRO A 441 36.14 29.48 28.71
N SER A 442 36.37 29.88 29.97
CA SER A 442 35.56 30.88 30.68
C SER A 442 35.81 32.32 30.24
N ARG A 443 36.96 32.62 29.61
CA ARG A 443 37.31 33.99 29.17
C ARG A 443 36.81 34.27 27.75
N PRO A 444 36.54 35.55 27.38
CA PRO A 444 35.98 35.90 26.08
C PRO A 444 36.79 35.37 24.88
N PHE A 445 38.13 35.39 24.97
CA PHE A 445 39.00 34.86 23.91
C PHE A 445 38.91 33.34 23.80
N GLY A 446 38.94 32.62 24.93
CA GLY A 446 38.75 31.17 24.96
C GLY A 446 37.39 30.73 24.40
N GLN A 447 36.31 31.46 24.71
CA GLN A 447 34.98 31.20 24.13
C GLN A 447 34.95 31.43 22.61
N ALA A 448 35.63 32.47 22.12
CA ALA A 448 35.73 32.76 20.70
C ALA A 448 36.53 31.68 19.95
N LEU A 449 37.65 31.21 20.53
CA LEU A 449 38.44 30.11 20.00
C LEU A 449 37.68 28.79 19.99
N GLN A 450 36.90 28.51 21.04
CA GLN A 450 36.05 27.32 21.09
C GLN A 450 35.04 27.32 19.94
N LYS A 451 34.32 28.43 19.74
CA LYS A 451 33.38 28.58 18.62
C LYS A 451 34.07 28.45 17.26
N LEU A 452 35.27 28.99 17.11
CA LEU A 452 36.05 28.81 15.88
C LEU A 452 36.35 27.33 15.60
N ARG A 453 36.74 26.57 16.63
CA ARG A 453 36.98 25.12 16.52
C ARG A 453 35.70 24.33 16.23
N ASP A 454 34.59 24.66 16.89
CA ASP A 454 33.30 24.00 16.71
C ASP A 454 32.77 24.14 15.27
N THR A 455 33.12 25.24 14.61
CA THR A 455 32.78 25.51 13.20
C THR A 455 33.83 25.00 12.20
N GLY A 456 34.86 24.28 12.67
CA GLY A 456 35.88 23.63 11.84
C GLY A 456 37.09 24.50 11.48
N GLY A 457 37.22 25.69 12.07
CA GLY A 457 38.41 26.52 11.97
C GLY A 457 39.50 26.12 12.97
N ALA A 458 40.70 26.68 12.81
CA ALA A 458 41.82 26.43 13.71
C ALA A 458 42.51 27.72 14.14
N PHE A 459 43.19 27.65 15.28
CA PHE A 459 44.03 28.71 15.80
C PHE A 459 45.37 28.11 16.21
N SER A 460 46.45 28.79 15.85
CA SER A 460 47.80 28.49 16.34
C SER A 460 48.58 29.76 16.62
N MET A 461 49.53 29.66 17.55
CA MET A 461 50.44 30.73 17.91
C MET A 461 51.87 30.21 17.79
N GLU A 462 52.72 30.93 17.05
CA GLU A 462 54.14 30.64 16.92
C GLU A 462 54.95 31.82 17.47
N THR A 463 55.94 31.53 18.32
CA THR A 463 56.78 32.54 18.99
C THR A 463 58.27 32.31 18.69
N ALA A 464 58.63 32.19 17.41
CA ALA A 464 60.02 32.07 16.96
C ALA A 464 60.50 33.41 16.38
N GLY A 465 60.99 34.31 17.24
CA GLY A 465 61.43 35.65 16.83
C GLY A 465 60.29 36.68 16.86
N GLN A 466 59.53 36.81 15.77
CA GLN A 466 58.27 37.57 15.76
C GLN A 466 57.11 36.63 16.09
N ALA A 467 56.21 37.05 16.97
CA ALA A 467 55.02 36.25 17.25
C ALA A 467 54.02 36.34 16.11
N THR A 468 53.48 35.19 15.73
CA THR A 468 52.46 35.07 14.70
C THR A 468 51.25 34.34 15.27
N LEU A 469 50.12 35.04 15.35
CA LEU A 469 48.82 34.44 15.62
C LEU A 469 48.19 34.06 14.28
N ARG A 470 47.84 32.79 14.10
CA ARG A 470 47.19 32.29 12.88
C ARG A 470 45.78 31.84 13.19
N PHE A 471 44.84 32.33 12.41
CA PHE A 471 43.44 31.91 12.41
C PHE A 471 43.13 31.35 11.04
N SER A 472 42.63 30.13 10.94
CA SER A 472 42.29 29.50 9.66
C SER A 472 40.85 29.03 9.62
N LEU A 473 40.24 29.14 8.45
CA LEU A 473 38.96 28.54 8.10
C LEU A 473 39.20 27.37 7.14
N LYS A 474 38.43 26.29 7.28
CA LYS A 474 38.37 25.27 6.24
C LYS A 474 37.30 25.65 5.21
N PRO A 475 37.64 25.80 3.93
CA PRO A 475 36.61 25.96 2.89
C PRO A 475 35.71 24.73 2.88
N GLN A 476 34.39 24.93 2.70
CA GLN A 476 33.51 23.82 2.36
C GLN A 476 33.84 23.34 0.94
N PRO A 477 33.89 22.01 0.69
CA PRO A 477 34.02 21.49 -0.66
C PRO A 477 32.82 21.98 -1.50
N ALA A 478 33.13 22.52 -2.69
CA ALA A 478 32.14 23.05 -3.63
C ALA A 478 31.14 22.01 -4.14
#